data_AF-A0A3N0CHW3-F1
#
_entry.id   AF-A0A3N0CHW3-F1
#
_cell.length_a   1.000
_cell.length_b   1.000
_cell.length_c   1.000
_cell.angle_alpha   90.00
_cell.angle_beta   90.00
_cell.angle_gamma   90.00
#
_symmetry.space_group_name_H-M   'P 1'
#
loop_
_entity.id
_entity.type
_entity.pdbx_description
1 polymer ?
#
loop_
_entity_poly.entity_id
_entity_poly.type
_entity_poly.pdbx_seq_one_letter_code
_entity_poly.pdbx_strand_id
1 'polypeptide(L)'
;MVVKGTTSRQARRPGAEPGLRERKRSATQQRIAEAAARLATDQGIAETTVDEIATAAGIGRATFFRYFDSKELAIATGLSDAGAYVLAGVLADVPARLGPLDAVRAAYARLGEDFEAYRPMFLEQAQLSRSSPAMLAWTLYLYVDWEVAIAEAVASRFTDLRPGDPRPRMLGAHTMTAARLACDEWVADAGRGDLPALIQQYLAASPTSTPTSPTSPQGES
;
A
#
# COMPACT_ATOMS: atom_id res chain seq x y z
N MET A 1 23.57 55.54 2.76
CA MET A 1 22.82 54.34 2.31
C MET A 1 22.53 53.50 3.54
N VAL A 2 21.31 53.60 4.09
CA VAL A 2 20.87 52.90 5.30
C VAL A 2 20.05 51.69 4.84
N VAL A 3 20.51 50.47 5.10
CA VAL A 3 19.70 49.27 4.87
C VAL A 3 19.10 48.84 6.21
N LYS A 4 17.79 49.04 6.31
CA LYS A 4 16.92 48.56 7.37
C LYS A 4 16.68 47.05 7.22
N GLY A 5 16.84 46.34 8.34
CA GLY A 5 15.92 45.38 8.96
C GLY A 5 15.07 44.38 8.15
N THR A 6 14.90 43.23 8.81
CA THR A 6 13.81 42.23 8.73
C THR A 6 13.85 41.32 7.49
N THR A 7 13.94 39.99 7.64
CA THR A 7 12.91 39.20 8.32
C THR A 7 13.48 37.89 8.86
N SER A 8 13.29 37.72 10.17
CA SER A 8 13.41 36.47 10.90
C SER A 8 12.53 35.39 10.25
N ARG A 9 13.18 34.36 9.69
CA ARG A 9 12.54 33.14 9.19
C ARG A 9 12.08 32.35 10.42
N GLN A 10 10.85 32.53 10.85
CA GLN A 10 10.25 31.69 11.89
C GLN A 10 10.27 30.23 11.42
N ALA A 11 11.10 29.45 12.09
CA ALA A 11 11.13 28.00 12.00
C ALA A 11 9.76 27.44 12.44
N ARG A 12 9.18 26.61 11.58
CA ARG A 12 7.94 25.87 11.81
C ARG A 12 8.17 24.95 13.04
N ARG A 13 7.46 25.20 14.15
CA ARG A 13 7.54 24.37 15.36
C ARG A 13 6.93 22.98 15.11
N PRO A 14 7.58 21.88 15.48
CA PRO A 14 6.98 20.56 15.52
C PRO A 14 6.12 20.43 16.79
N GLY A 15 4.84 20.03 16.66
CA GLY A 15 3.98 19.67 17.81
C GLY A 15 2.71 20.50 18.01
N ALA A 16 2.01 20.93 16.96
CA ALA A 16 0.61 21.35 17.13
C ALA A 16 -0.29 20.11 17.07
N GLU A 17 -0.91 19.73 18.18
CA GLU A 17 -2.03 18.79 18.13
C GLU A 17 -3.05 19.27 17.10
N PRO A 18 -3.63 18.37 16.29
CA PRO A 18 -4.59 18.78 15.28
C PRO A 18 -5.73 19.53 15.95
N GLY A 19 -5.99 20.74 15.48
CA GLY A 19 -7.01 21.61 16.06
C GLY A 19 -8.39 20.94 15.99
N LEU A 20 -9.34 21.33 16.85
CA LEU A 20 -10.70 20.75 16.87
C LEU A 20 -11.36 20.72 15.48
N ARG A 21 -11.01 21.67 14.60
CA ARG A 21 -11.45 21.71 13.19
C ARG A 21 -10.81 20.61 12.33
N GLU A 22 -9.52 20.33 12.49
CA GLU A 22 -8.83 19.24 11.78
C GLU A 22 -9.30 17.88 12.27
N ARG A 23 -9.49 17.70 13.59
CA ARG A 23 -10.06 16.47 14.14
C ARG A 23 -11.49 16.22 13.63
N LYS A 24 -12.36 17.24 13.61
CA LYS A 24 -13.71 17.13 13.03
C LYS A 24 -13.68 16.87 11.52
N ARG A 25 -12.71 17.46 10.80
CA ARG A 25 -12.53 17.22 9.36
C ARG A 25 -12.12 15.78 9.09
N SER A 26 -11.12 15.26 9.80
CA SER A 26 -10.64 13.88 9.70
C SER A 26 -11.74 12.87 10.06
N ALA A 27 -12.47 13.07 11.16
CA ALA A 27 -13.58 12.19 11.53
C ALA A 27 -14.71 12.17 10.47
N THR A 28 -14.99 13.32 9.84
CA THR A 28 -15.98 13.38 8.75
C THR A 28 -15.48 12.65 7.51
N GLN A 29 -14.21 12.86 7.14
CA GLN A 29 -13.58 12.19 6.01
C GLN A 29 -13.59 10.67 6.17
N GLN A 30 -13.22 10.18 7.35
CA GLN A 30 -13.17 8.76 7.65
C GLN A 30 -14.57 8.11 7.58
N ARG A 31 -15.58 8.76 8.16
CA ARG A 31 -16.97 8.28 8.08
C ARG A 31 -17.50 8.19 6.64
N ILE A 32 -17.11 9.12 5.78
CA ILE A 32 -17.46 9.07 4.35
C ILE A 32 -16.73 7.89 3.68
N ALA A 33 -15.44 7.73 3.94
CA ALA A 33 -14.62 6.67 3.37
C ALA A 33 -15.12 5.28 3.79
N GLU A 34 -15.45 5.08 5.07
CA GLU A 34 -16.03 3.85 5.60
C GLU A 34 -17.39 3.53 4.96
N ALA A 35 -18.25 4.52 4.76
CA ALA A 35 -19.53 4.33 4.07
C ALA A 35 -19.33 3.92 2.62
N ALA A 36 -18.35 4.55 1.95
CA ALA A 36 -18.00 4.24 0.57
C ALA A 36 -17.44 2.82 0.43
N ALA A 37 -16.52 2.41 1.29
CA ALA A 37 -15.97 1.06 1.29
C ALA A 37 -17.05 0.00 1.55
N ARG A 38 -17.93 0.19 2.55
CA ARG A 38 -19.02 -0.76 2.82
C ARG A 38 -19.93 -0.95 1.61
N LEU A 39 -20.41 0.13 1.00
CA LEU A 39 -21.25 0.05 -0.20
C LEU A 39 -20.51 -0.64 -1.35
N ALA A 40 -19.25 -0.28 -1.59
CA ALA A 40 -18.47 -0.93 -2.65
C ALA A 40 -18.25 -2.43 -2.39
N THR A 41 -18.08 -2.85 -1.14
CA THR A 41 -17.98 -4.27 -0.78
C THR A 41 -19.31 -5.01 -0.97
N ASP A 42 -20.44 -4.37 -0.65
CA ASP A 42 -21.76 -5.03 -0.69
C ASP A 42 -22.33 -5.16 -2.11
N GLN A 43 -22.12 -4.16 -2.97
CA GLN A 43 -22.75 -4.09 -4.31
C GLN A 43 -21.75 -3.84 -5.46
N GLY A 44 -20.46 -3.73 -5.18
CA GLY A 44 -19.42 -3.44 -6.18
C GLY A 44 -19.14 -1.95 -6.37
N ILE A 45 -17.97 -1.63 -6.94
CA ILE A 45 -17.51 -0.25 -7.12
C ILE A 45 -18.30 0.46 -8.23
N ALA A 46 -18.62 -0.28 -9.30
CA ALA A 46 -19.36 0.25 -10.44
C ALA A 46 -20.76 0.73 -10.04
N GLU A 47 -21.50 -0.09 -9.29
CA GLU A 47 -22.88 0.17 -8.85
C GLU A 47 -22.96 1.22 -7.73
N THR A 48 -21.88 1.45 -6.99
CA THR A 48 -21.86 2.44 -5.92
C THR A 48 -21.86 3.87 -6.46
N THR A 49 -22.77 4.72 -5.98
CA THR A 49 -22.87 6.13 -6.41
C THR A 49 -22.50 7.13 -5.32
N VAL A 50 -22.10 8.35 -5.73
CA VAL A 50 -21.80 9.45 -4.78
C VAL A 50 -23.02 9.80 -3.91
N ASP A 51 -24.24 9.68 -4.45
CA ASP A 51 -25.45 10.03 -3.70
C ASP A 51 -25.78 9.00 -2.64
N GLU A 52 -25.57 7.71 -2.91
CA GLU A 52 -25.69 6.64 -1.92
C GLU A 52 -24.64 6.79 -0.83
N ILE A 53 -23.37 7.05 -1.19
CA ILE A 53 -22.30 7.30 -0.22
C ILE A 53 -22.64 8.49 0.66
N ALA A 54 -23.08 9.61 0.06
CA ALA A 54 -23.44 10.81 0.80
C ALA A 54 -24.61 10.55 1.76
N THR A 55 -25.62 9.81 1.30
CA THR A 55 -26.79 9.42 2.11
C THR A 55 -26.38 8.51 3.26
N ALA A 56 -25.59 7.45 2.99
CA ALA A 56 -25.08 6.53 4.00
C ALA A 56 -24.16 7.22 5.01
N ALA A 57 -23.42 8.24 4.57
CA ALA A 57 -22.61 9.10 5.43
C ALA A 57 -23.38 10.29 6.01
N GLY A 58 -24.70 10.38 5.87
CA GLY A 58 -25.52 11.46 6.44
C GLY A 58 -25.07 12.88 6.07
N ILE A 59 -24.63 13.08 4.83
CA ILE A 59 -24.20 14.37 4.28
C ILE A 59 -24.86 14.63 2.92
N GLY A 60 -24.81 15.88 2.44
CA GLY A 60 -25.22 16.20 1.07
C GLY A 60 -24.11 15.95 0.04
N ARG A 61 -24.49 15.74 -1.22
CA ARG A 61 -23.58 15.56 -2.38
C ARG A 61 -22.51 16.67 -2.49
N ALA A 62 -22.90 17.93 -2.32
CA ALA A 62 -21.95 19.06 -2.35
C ALA A 62 -20.93 19.00 -1.19
N THR A 63 -21.31 18.42 -0.05
CA THR A 63 -20.38 18.21 1.07
C THR A 63 -19.41 17.08 0.75
N PHE A 64 -19.84 16.00 0.08
CA PHE A 64 -18.96 14.92 -0.35
C PHE A 64 -17.78 15.45 -1.18
N PHE A 65 -18.06 16.26 -2.21
CA PHE A 65 -17.04 16.85 -3.09
C PHE A 65 -16.11 17.86 -2.40
N ARG A 66 -16.40 18.25 -1.15
CA ARG A 66 -15.47 19.04 -0.32
C ARG A 66 -14.38 18.17 0.33
N TYR A 67 -14.61 16.86 0.45
CA TYR A 67 -13.69 15.90 1.06
C TYR A 67 -13.01 14.99 0.04
N PHE A 68 -13.73 14.59 -1.02
CA PHE A 68 -13.23 13.66 -2.03
C PHE A 68 -13.54 14.15 -3.43
N ASP A 69 -12.54 14.07 -4.31
CA ASP A 69 -12.70 14.45 -5.71
C ASP A 69 -13.50 13.42 -6.52
N SER A 70 -13.59 12.17 -6.03
CA SER A 70 -14.34 11.10 -6.69
C SER A 70 -14.83 10.03 -5.70
N LYS A 71 -15.80 9.20 -6.13
CA LYS A 71 -16.26 8.04 -5.33
C LYS A 71 -15.14 7.02 -5.15
N GLU A 72 -14.34 6.82 -6.18
CA GLU A 72 -13.23 5.87 -6.23
C GLU A 72 -12.21 6.21 -5.15
N LEU A 73 -11.87 7.50 -4.99
CA LEU A 73 -10.95 7.94 -3.96
C LEU A 73 -11.53 7.75 -2.54
N ALA A 74 -12.84 7.98 -2.36
CA ALA A 74 -13.50 7.74 -1.09
C ALA A 74 -13.54 6.24 -0.74
N ILE A 75 -13.91 5.39 -1.70
CA ILE A 75 -13.92 3.93 -1.56
C ILE A 75 -12.52 3.45 -1.20
N ALA A 76 -11.51 3.87 -1.96
CA ALA A 76 -10.15 3.44 -1.75
C ALA A 76 -9.64 3.88 -0.36
N THR A 77 -9.94 5.12 0.07
CA THR A 77 -9.64 5.61 1.42
C THR A 77 -10.31 4.80 2.54
N GLY A 78 -11.45 4.16 2.28
CA GLY A 78 -12.07 3.26 3.26
C GLY A 78 -11.48 1.86 3.25
N LEU A 79 -10.92 1.42 2.12
CA LEU A 79 -10.28 0.10 1.95
C LEU A 79 -8.79 0.09 2.33
N SER A 80 -8.16 1.25 2.45
CA SER A 80 -6.70 1.39 2.63
C SER A 80 -6.13 0.76 3.89
N ASP A 81 -6.93 0.70 4.96
CA ASP A 81 -6.56 0.04 6.21
C ASP A 81 -6.64 -1.50 6.11
N ALA A 82 -7.18 -2.07 5.03
CA ALA A 82 -7.28 -3.53 4.93
C ALA A 82 -5.97 -4.19 4.46
N GLY A 83 -5.30 -3.66 3.43
CA GLY A 83 -4.20 -4.36 2.75
C GLY A 83 -2.94 -4.59 3.61
N ALA A 84 -2.35 -3.52 4.16
CA ALA A 84 -1.15 -3.64 4.99
C ALA A 84 -1.40 -4.32 6.34
N TYR A 85 -2.55 -4.07 6.98
CA TYR A 85 -2.87 -4.71 8.25
C TYR A 85 -3.14 -6.20 8.08
N VAL A 86 -3.68 -6.62 6.93
CA VAL A 86 -3.80 -8.04 6.60
C VAL A 86 -2.40 -8.66 6.45
N LEU A 87 -1.49 -8.08 5.66
CA LEU A 87 -0.14 -8.64 5.52
C LEU A 87 0.64 -8.63 6.85
N ALA A 88 0.58 -7.53 7.61
CA ALA A 88 1.20 -7.42 8.93
C ALA A 88 0.58 -8.40 9.95
N GLY A 89 -0.74 -8.62 9.89
CA GLY A 89 -1.43 -9.63 10.69
C GLY A 89 -1.00 -11.05 10.34
N VAL A 90 -0.95 -11.39 9.04
CA VAL A 90 -0.44 -12.69 8.59
C VAL A 90 1.02 -12.88 8.99
N LEU A 91 1.85 -11.83 8.90
CA LEU A 91 3.25 -11.83 9.34
C LEU A 91 3.44 -12.15 10.83
N ALA A 92 2.48 -11.74 11.67
CA ALA A 92 2.49 -12.04 13.11
C ALA A 92 2.29 -13.54 13.37
N ASP A 93 1.51 -14.22 12.54
CA ASP A 93 1.22 -15.65 12.65
C ASP A 93 2.28 -16.55 11.98
N VAL A 94 3.17 -15.98 11.16
CA VAL A 94 4.27 -16.72 10.51
C VAL A 94 5.33 -17.13 11.55
N PRO A 95 5.91 -18.34 11.49
CA PRO A 95 6.84 -18.82 12.51
C PRO A 95 7.98 -17.85 12.84
N ALA A 96 8.20 -17.57 14.14
CA ALA A 96 9.22 -16.62 14.62
C ALA A 96 10.66 -16.98 14.21
N ARG A 97 10.92 -18.27 13.95
CA ARG A 97 12.24 -18.78 13.52
C ARG A 97 12.66 -18.35 12.11
N LEU A 98 11.72 -17.89 11.28
CA LEU A 98 12.03 -17.44 9.92
C LEU A 98 12.70 -16.07 9.96
N GLY A 99 13.74 -15.93 9.14
CA GLY A 99 14.39 -14.65 8.92
C GLY A 99 13.44 -13.64 8.27
N PRO A 100 13.79 -12.34 8.26
CA PRO A 100 12.88 -11.26 7.85
C PRO A 100 12.27 -11.45 6.45
N LEU A 101 13.08 -11.74 5.43
CA LEU A 101 12.59 -11.92 4.05
C LEU A 101 11.77 -13.20 3.90
N ASP A 102 12.20 -14.31 4.51
CA ASP A 102 11.46 -15.57 4.45
C ASP A 102 10.11 -15.47 5.15
N ALA A 103 10.01 -14.65 6.21
CA ALA A 103 8.74 -14.38 6.86
C ALA A 103 7.76 -13.64 5.92
N VAL A 104 8.23 -12.63 5.17
CA VAL A 104 7.42 -11.93 4.16
C VAL A 104 6.97 -12.90 3.05
N ARG A 105 7.87 -13.74 2.54
CA ARG A 105 7.53 -14.74 1.53
C ARG A 105 6.49 -15.74 2.04
N ALA A 106 6.65 -16.24 3.26
CA ALA A 106 5.68 -17.13 3.89
C ALA A 106 4.32 -16.46 4.10
N ALA A 107 4.29 -15.16 4.43
CA ALA A 107 3.04 -14.42 4.56
C ALA A 107 2.31 -14.29 3.21
N TYR A 108 3.02 -13.99 2.12
CA TYR A 108 2.42 -14.00 0.78
C TYR A 108 1.97 -15.39 0.33
N ALA A 109 2.72 -16.45 0.67
CA ALA A 109 2.30 -17.81 0.38
C ALA A 109 0.96 -18.15 1.07
N ARG A 110 0.78 -17.75 2.34
CA ARG A 110 -0.49 -17.91 3.07
C ARG A 110 -1.61 -17.09 2.47
N LEU A 111 -1.33 -15.85 2.06
CA LEU A 111 -2.31 -15.02 1.33
C LEU A 111 -2.73 -15.66 0.00
N GLY A 112 -1.85 -16.46 -0.61
CA GLY A 112 -2.14 -17.24 -1.80
C GLY A 112 -3.15 -18.37 -1.60
N GLU A 113 -3.32 -18.88 -0.38
CA GLU A 113 -4.22 -20.00 -0.10
C GLU A 113 -5.68 -19.66 -0.44
N ASP A 114 -6.11 -18.43 -0.14
CA ASP A 114 -7.46 -17.94 -0.42
C ASP A 114 -7.56 -17.05 -1.68
N PHE A 115 -6.46 -16.86 -2.41
CA PHE A 115 -6.37 -15.87 -3.49
C PHE A 115 -7.42 -16.09 -4.59
N GLU A 116 -7.67 -17.34 -5.00
CA GLU A 116 -8.66 -17.63 -6.04
C GLU A 116 -10.08 -17.21 -5.66
N ALA A 117 -10.45 -17.36 -4.38
CA ALA A 117 -11.77 -16.97 -3.90
C ALA A 117 -11.98 -15.45 -3.99
N TYR A 118 -10.90 -14.68 -3.83
CA TYR A 118 -10.91 -13.22 -3.82
C TYR A 118 -10.37 -12.58 -5.11
N ARG A 119 -9.99 -13.39 -6.11
CA ARG A 119 -9.38 -12.92 -7.37
C ARG A 119 -10.16 -11.79 -8.06
N PRO A 120 -11.50 -11.89 -8.26
CA PRO A 120 -12.25 -10.84 -8.94
C PRO A 120 -12.19 -9.51 -8.18
N MET A 121 -12.32 -9.55 -6.85
CA MET A 121 -12.22 -8.38 -5.98
C MET A 121 -10.82 -7.75 -6.05
N PHE A 122 -9.76 -8.55 -5.97
CA PHE A 122 -8.39 -8.04 -6.09
C PHE A 122 -8.12 -7.40 -7.46
N LEU A 123 -8.66 -7.97 -8.54
CA LEU A 123 -8.50 -7.41 -9.88
C LEU A 123 -9.23 -6.07 -10.00
N GLU A 124 -10.47 -5.98 -9.53
CA GLU A 124 -11.25 -4.74 -9.54
C GLU A 124 -10.54 -3.64 -8.73
N GLN A 125 -10.03 -3.96 -7.54
CA GLN A 125 -9.30 -3.02 -6.69
C GLN A 125 -7.96 -2.59 -7.34
N ALA A 126 -7.23 -3.52 -7.97
CA ALA A 126 -5.98 -3.23 -8.65
C ALA A 126 -6.19 -2.36 -9.91
N GLN A 127 -7.30 -2.53 -10.61
CA GLN A 127 -7.69 -1.66 -11.72
C GLN A 127 -8.12 -0.28 -11.22
N LEU A 128 -8.90 -0.22 -10.14
CA LEU A 128 -9.34 1.01 -9.51
C LEU A 128 -8.16 1.90 -9.10
N SER A 129 -7.15 1.32 -8.45
CA SER A 129 -5.96 2.04 -7.99
C SER A 129 -5.15 2.67 -9.15
N ARG A 130 -5.37 2.20 -10.38
CA ARG A 130 -4.71 2.64 -11.62
C ARG A 130 -5.62 3.42 -12.57
N SER A 131 -6.89 3.62 -12.21
CA SER A 131 -7.92 4.17 -13.10
C SER A 131 -7.73 5.66 -13.46
N SER A 132 -7.00 6.42 -12.63
CA SER A 132 -6.78 7.85 -12.83
C SER A 132 -5.48 8.35 -12.18
N PRO A 133 -4.93 9.51 -12.60
CA PRO A 133 -3.76 10.10 -11.95
C PRO A 133 -3.96 10.38 -10.46
N ALA A 134 -5.16 10.79 -10.04
CA ALA A 134 -5.47 11.02 -8.64
C ALA A 134 -5.45 9.72 -7.82
N MET A 135 -6.00 8.64 -8.37
CA MET A 135 -5.96 7.31 -7.76
C MET A 135 -4.53 6.77 -7.66
N LEU A 136 -3.73 6.94 -8.70
CA LEU A 136 -2.32 6.55 -8.67
C LEU A 136 -1.55 7.32 -7.59
N ALA A 137 -1.74 8.64 -7.50
CA ALA A 137 -1.08 9.47 -6.50
C ALA A 137 -1.47 9.06 -5.06
N TRP A 138 -2.74 8.79 -4.83
CA TRP A 138 -3.23 8.30 -3.54
C TRP A 138 -2.69 6.90 -3.21
N THR A 139 -2.63 6.00 -4.19
CA THR A 139 -2.10 4.64 -4.00
C THR A 139 -0.60 4.68 -3.66
N LEU A 140 0.18 5.58 -4.28
CA LEU A 140 1.59 5.78 -3.94
C LEU A 140 1.78 6.28 -2.49
N TYR A 141 0.85 7.09 -1.97
CA TYR A 141 0.86 7.49 -0.57
C TYR A 141 0.65 6.28 0.36
N LEU A 142 -0.33 5.43 0.05
CA LEU A 142 -0.56 4.21 0.84
C LEU A 142 0.62 3.26 0.85
N TYR A 143 1.32 3.13 -0.27
CA TYR A 143 2.49 2.27 -0.36
C TYR A 143 3.54 2.63 0.69
N VAL A 144 3.71 3.91 0.99
CA VAL A 144 4.63 4.35 2.06
C VAL A 144 4.15 3.90 3.44
N ASP A 145 2.84 4.01 3.73
CA ASP A 145 2.28 3.54 4.99
C ASP A 145 2.42 2.02 5.13
N TRP A 146 2.24 1.29 4.03
CA TRP A 146 2.40 -0.16 3.97
C TRP A 146 3.87 -0.58 4.16
N GLU A 147 4.82 0.14 3.56
CA GLU A 147 6.26 -0.07 3.77
C GLU A 147 6.64 0.07 5.25
N VAL A 148 6.08 1.07 5.93
CA VAL A 148 6.29 1.29 7.37
C VAL A 148 5.71 0.14 8.18
N ALA A 149 4.46 -0.25 7.93
CA ALA A 149 3.81 -1.35 8.65
C ALA A 149 4.57 -2.68 8.48
N ILE A 150 5.02 -2.99 7.26
CA ILE A 150 5.85 -4.18 6.99
C ILE A 150 7.17 -4.09 7.74
N ALA A 151 7.85 -2.94 7.69
CA ALA A 151 9.13 -2.72 8.36
C ALA A 151 9.01 -2.92 9.88
N GLU A 152 7.94 -2.43 10.49
CA GLU A 152 7.66 -2.62 11.92
C GLU A 152 7.38 -4.10 12.24
N ALA A 153 6.58 -4.78 11.42
CA ALA A 153 6.22 -6.19 11.62
C ALA A 153 7.44 -7.14 11.53
N VAL A 154 8.44 -6.81 10.70
CA VAL A 154 9.64 -7.64 10.53
C VAL A 154 10.80 -7.24 11.45
N ALA A 155 10.73 -6.08 12.12
CA ALA A 155 11.84 -5.55 12.92
C ALA A 155 12.29 -6.53 14.02
N SER A 156 11.36 -7.18 14.70
CA SER A 156 11.65 -8.15 15.77
C SER A 156 12.37 -9.41 15.29
N ARG A 157 12.42 -9.65 13.98
CA ARG A 157 13.06 -10.82 13.35
C ARG A 157 14.54 -10.61 13.04
N PHE A 158 15.05 -9.40 13.23
CA PHE A 158 16.47 -9.11 13.13
C PHE A 158 17.14 -9.25 14.50
N THR A 159 18.26 -9.95 14.56
CA THR A 159 18.95 -10.26 15.83
C THR A 159 19.93 -9.17 16.28
N ASP A 160 20.27 -8.21 15.42
CA ASP A 160 21.40 -7.28 15.59
C ASP A 160 21.08 -5.83 15.20
N LEU A 161 19.81 -5.41 15.27
CA LEU A 161 19.42 -4.04 14.92
C LEU A 161 20.05 -3.02 15.86
N ARG A 162 20.44 -1.89 15.28
CA ARG A 162 20.80 -0.66 15.99
C ARG A 162 19.66 0.36 15.86
N PRO A 163 19.56 1.34 16.78
CA PRO A 163 18.64 2.46 16.58
C PRO A 163 18.85 3.13 15.22
N GLY A 164 17.78 3.23 14.41
CA GLY A 164 17.84 3.82 13.07
C GLY A 164 18.44 2.92 11.97
N ASP A 165 18.62 1.62 12.24
CA ASP A 165 19.08 0.66 11.22
C ASP A 165 18.13 0.66 10.01
N PRO A 166 18.65 0.81 8.77
CA PRO A 166 17.81 0.94 7.59
C PRO A 166 17.20 -0.41 7.13
N ARG A 167 17.71 -1.56 7.58
CA ARG A 167 17.35 -2.87 7.04
C ARG A 167 15.84 -3.18 7.10
N PRO A 168 15.10 -2.95 8.20
CA PRO A 168 13.66 -3.17 8.21
C PRO A 168 12.92 -2.31 7.19
N ARG A 169 13.28 -1.02 7.08
CA ARG A 169 12.68 -0.09 6.11
C ARG A 169 13.02 -0.45 4.67
N MET A 170 14.26 -0.86 4.41
CA MET A 170 14.68 -1.35 3.09
C MET A 170 13.90 -2.61 2.70
N LEU A 171 13.65 -3.52 3.64
CA LEU A 171 12.85 -4.71 3.37
C LEU A 171 11.38 -4.35 3.10
N GLY A 172 10.80 -3.41 3.84
CA GLY A 172 9.47 -2.87 3.55
C GLY A 172 9.37 -2.30 2.12
N ALA A 173 10.30 -1.41 1.75
CA ALA A 173 10.37 -0.82 0.41
C ALA A 173 10.62 -1.84 -0.71
N HIS A 174 11.50 -2.82 -0.48
CA HIS A 174 11.73 -3.93 -1.43
C HIS A 174 10.46 -4.74 -1.63
N THR A 175 9.76 -5.05 -0.54
CA THR A 175 8.49 -5.78 -0.58
C THR A 175 7.44 -5.03 -1.38
N MET A 176 7.33 -3.72 -1.18
CA MET A 176 6.37 -2.88 -1.92
C MET A 176 6.72 -2.77 -3.40
N THR A 177 8.02 -2.67 -3.71
CA THR A 177 8.50 -2.67 -5.10
C THR A 177 8.10 -3.97 -5.81
N ALA A 178 8.34 -5.12 -5.18
CA ALA A 178 7.94 -6.41 -5.71
C ALA A 178 6.41 -6.52 -5.88
N ALA A 179 5.64 -6.13 -4.86
CA ALA A 179 4.19 -6.17 -4.88
C ALA A 179 3.59 -5.29 -5.99
N ARG A 180 4.09 -4.05 -6.13
CA ARG A 180 3.62 -3.10 -7.14
C ARG A 180 3.90 -3.60 -8.55
N LEU A 181 5.13 -4.04 -8.84
CA LEU A 181 5.50 -4.50 -10.18
C LEU A 181 4.76 -5.77 -10.59
N ALA A 182 4.65 -6.74 -9.67
CA ALA A 182 3.85 -7.94 -9.89
C ALA A 182 2.38 -7.59 -10.15
N CYS A 183 1.82 -6.63 -9.39
CA CYS A 183 0.44 -6.20 -9.60
C CYS A 183 0.25 -5.45 -10.93
N ASP A 184 1.20 -4.63 -11.36
CA ASP A 184 1.17 -3.96 -12.67
C ASP A 184 1.17 -5.00 -13.82
N GLU A 185 2.04 -6.01 -13.74
CA GLU A 185 2.09 -7.11 -14.71
C GLU A 185 0.80 -7.94 -14.71
N TRP A 186 0.34 -8.34 -13.53
CA TRP A 186 -0.88 -9.14 -13.38
C TRP A 186 -2.12 -8.42 -13.92
N VAL A 187 -2.25 -7.12 -13.69
CA VAL A 187 -3.34 -6.30 -14.26
C VAL A 187 -3.21 -6.20 -15.79
N ALA A 188 -1.99 -6.02 -16.31
CA ALA A 188 -1.75 -5.98 -17.75
C ALA A 188 -2.13 -7.30 -18.45
N ASP A 189 -2.00 -8.43 -17.75
CA ASP A 189 -2.46 -9.76 -18.21
C ASP A 189 -3.95 -10.02 -17.90
N ALA A 190 -4.74 -8.98 -17.62
CA ALA A 190 -6.16 -9.05 -17.28
C ALA A 190 -6.46 -9.97 -16.08
N GLY A 191 -5.54 -10.00 -15.11
CA GLY A 191 -5.65 -10.81 -13.90
C GLY A 191 -5.43 -12.30 -14.13
N ARG A 192 -4.84 -12.71 -15.27
CA ARG A 192 -4.41 -14.10 -15.48
C ARG A 192 -3.13 -14.38 -14.68
N GLY A 193 -2.97 -15.63 -14.23
CA GLY A 193 -1.84 -16.06 -13.40
C GLY A 193 -2.07 -15.90 -11.89
N ASP A 194 -1.04 -16.19 -11.09
CA ASP A 194 -1.09 -16.17 -9.62
C ASP A 194 -0.29 -14.96 -9.11
N LEU A 195 -1.01 -13.93 -8.64
CA LEU A 195 -0.40 -12.69 -8.15
C LEU A 195 0.49 -12.95 -6.92
N PRO A 196 0.06 -13.65 -5.86
CA PRO A 196 0.94 -14.04 -4.75
C PRO A 196 2.22 -14.75 -5.19
N ALA A 197 2.15 -15.68 -6.13
CA ALA A 197 3.33 -16.35 -6.67
C ALA A 197 4.24 -15.38 -7.44
N LEU A 198 3.66 -14.48 -8.24
CA LEU A 198 4.40 -13.46 -8.97
C LEU A 198 5.11 -12.50 -8.00
N ILE A 199 4.45 -12.06 -6.93
CA ILE A 199 5.08 -11.24 -5.87
C ILE A 199 6.27 -11.97 -5.27
N GLN A 200 6.15 -13.27 -4.97
CA GLN A 200 7.26 -14.06 -4.46
C GLN A 200 8.41 -14.19 -5.46
N GLN A 201 8.13 -14.30 -6.75
CA GLN A 201 9.14 -14.28 -7.81
C GLN A 201 9.91 -12.96 -7.81
N TYR A 202 9.20 -11.83 -7.76
CA TYR A 202 9.82 -10.50 -7.68
C TYR A 202 10.61 -10.28 -6.38
N LEU A 203 10.13 -10.80 -5.24
CA LEU A 203 10.85 -10.76 -3.97
C LEU A 203 12.17 -11.55 -4.03
N ALA A 204 12.20 -12.66 -4.76
CA ALA A 204 13.37 -13.52 -4.95
C ALA A 204 14.36 -12.98 -6.00
N ALA A 205 13.89 -12.15 -6.92
CA ALA A 205 14.73 -11.51 -7.93
C ALA A 205 15.66 -10.48 -7.28
N SER A 206 16.88 -10.89 -6.94
CA SER A 206 17.96 -9.93 -6.69
C SER A 206 18.41 -9.35 -8.04
N PRO A 207 18.61 -8.03 -8.19
CA PRO A 207 19.17 -7.42 -9.39
C PRO A 207 20.62 -7.83 -9.71
N THR A 208 21.19 -8.81 -8.99
CA THR A 208 22.56 -9.31 -9.14
C THR A 208 22.67 -10.75 -9.64
N SER A 209 21.60 -11.38 -10.14
CA SER A 209 21.77 -12.59 -10.95
C SER A 209 22.35 -12.19 -12.31
N THR A 210 23.67 -12.05 -12.39
CA THR A 210 24.42 -12.01 -13.65
C THR A 210 24.01 -13.25 -14.45
N PRO A 211 23.67 -13.14 -15.75
CA PRO A 211 23.44 -14.32 -16.56
C PRO A 211 24.72 -15.15 -16.54
N THR A 212 24.61 -16.41 -16.12
CA THR A 212 25.70 -17.38 -16.19
C THR A 212 26.07 -17.53 -17.66
N SER A 213 27.16 -16.87 -18.09
CA SER A 213 27.71 -17.10 -19.43
C SER A 213 28.03 -18.59 -19.57
N PRO A 214 27.63 -19.24 -20.67
CA PRO A 214 27.94 -20.65 -20.87
C PRO A 214 29.46 -20.81 -20.96
N THR A 215 30.00 -21.70 -20.13
CA THR A 215 31.37 -22.19 -20.23
C THR A 215 31.53 -22.85 -21.60
N SER A 216 32.18 -22.17 -22.54
CA SER A 216 32.70 -22.82 -23.74
C SER A 216 33.75 -23.85 -23.30
N PRO A 217 33.65 -25.12 -23.73
CA PRO A 217 34.68 -26.09 -23.44
C PRO A 217 35.93 -25.70 -24.23
N GLN A 218 37.05 -25.52 -23.53
CA GLN A 218 38.36 -25.59 -24.16
C GLN A 218 38.51 -27.02 -24.68
N GLY A 219 38.34 -27.17 -26.00
CA GLY A 219 38.75 -28.36 -26.74
C GLY A 219 40.19 -28.19 -27.19
N GLU A 220 41.04 -29.04 -26.62
CA GLU A 220 42.43 -29.27 -26.99
C GLU A 220 42.58 -29.64 -28.48
N SER A 221 43.50 -28.99 -29.18
CA SER A 221 44.52 -29.59 -30.09
C SER A 221 45.36 -28.50 -30.74
#